data_AF-A0AAE4C522-F1
#
_entry.id   AF-A0AAE4C522-F1
#
_cell.length_a   1.000
_cell.length_b   1.000
_cell.length_c   1.000
_cell.angle_alpha   90.00
_cell.angle_beta   90.00
_cell.angle_gamma   90.00
#
_symmetry.space_group_name_H-M   'P 1'
#
loop_
_entity.id
_entity.type
_entity.pdbx_description
1 polymer ?
#
loop_
_entity_poly.entity_id
_entity_poly.type
_entity_poly.pdbx_seq_one_letter_code
_entity_poly.pdbx_strand_id
1 'polypeptide(L)'
;MNIKKIIILISCVVVNFYFGQSEYRDAFTLKLKVDSVRFYQQEIKKSPYFVKDDILQIYPGEHLFIEAEVKNGKIETMKVVKDNINPEKTIEIDFSQNTEERKNNGMLLQVKNPFNISLMYDAMMYIVGDTRWIKTSIIPVKPQLQSFEMWNDPIISLVLDNWRLEK
;
A
#
# COMPACT_ATOMS: atom_id res chain seq x y z
N MET A 1 8.34 -66.13 -12.21
CA MET A 1 7.08 -65.41 -11.90
C MET A 1 7.35 -64.35 -10.84
N ASN A 2 7.48 -63.10 -11.31
CA ASN A 2 7.13 -61.83 -10.64
C ASN A 2 7.82 -61.37 -9.35
N ILE A 3 9.00 -60.76 -9.51
CA ILE A 3 9.44 -59.60 -8.72
C ILE A 3 8.52 -58.43 -9.09
N LYS A 4 7.49 -58.17 -8.28
CA LYS A 4 6.72 -56.93 -8.36
C LYS A 4 7.57 -55.79 -7.80
N LYS A 5 8.10 -54.99 -8.72
CA LYS A 5 8.78 -53.72 -8.46
C LYS A 5 7.86 -52.80 -7.65
N ILE A 6 8.24 -52.51 -6.41
CA ILE A 6 7.67 -51.40 -5.64
C ILE A 6 8.49 -50.17 -6.02
N ILE A 7 7.93 -49.35 -6.92
CA ILE A 7 8.43 -48.02 -7.23
C ILE A 7 7.68 -47.07 -6.29
N ILE A 8 8.34 -46.64 -5.22
CA ILE A 8 7.85 -45.55 -4.37
C ILE A 8 8.20 -44.25 -5.10
N LEU A 9 7.23 -43.70 -5.82
CA LEU A 9 7.32 -42.37 -6.41
C LEU A 9 7.03 -41.36 -5.29
N ILE A 10 8.08 -40.82 -4.67
CA ILE A 10 7.96 -39.72 -3.71
C ILE A 10 7.64 -38.45 -4.52
N SER A 11 6.35 -38.15 -4.65
CA SER A 11 5.90 -36.86 -5.18
C SER A 11 6.23 -35.81 -4.13
N CYS A 12 7.33 -35.10 -4.33
CA CYS A 12 7.61 -33.85 -3.61
C CYS A 12 6.54 -32.84 -4.02
N VAL A 13 5.42 -32.81 -3.30
CA VAL A 13 4.51 -31.68 -3.30
C VAL A 13 5.25 -30.55 -2.59
N VAL A 14 5.90 -29.68 -3.37
CA VAL A 14 6.43 -28.42 -2.88
C VAL A 14 5.21 -27.54 -2.58
N VAL A 15 4.67 -27.68 -1.37
CA VAL A 15 3.69 -26.73 -0.85
C VAL A 15 4.46 -25.46 -0.57
N ASN A 16 4.43 -24.52 -1.51
CA ASN A 16 4.84 -23.15 -1.22
C ASN A 16 3.83 -22.59 -0.22
N PHE A 17 4.19 -22.68 1.06
CA PHE A 17 3.49 -22.01 2.13
C PHE A 17 3.63 -20.49 1.90
N TYR A 18 2.60 -19.88 1.31
CA TYR A 18 2.42 -18.42 1.28
C TYR A 18 2.08 -17.91 2.68
N PHE A 19 3.03 -18.00 3.61
CA PHE A 19 2.89 -17.39 4.93
C PHE A 19 3.22 -15.90 4.82
N GLY A 20 2.25 -15.03 5.13
CA GLY A 20 2.46 -13.59 5.31
C GLY A 20 1.62 -12.65 4.42
N GLN A 21 0.73 -13.17 3.59
CA GLN A 21 -0.09 -12.35 2.69
C GLN A 21 -1.28 -11.73 3.43
N SER A 22 -1.36 -10.40 3.46
CA SER A 22 -2.51 -9.66 3.99
C SER A 22 -3.23 -8.98 2.84
N GLU A 23 -4.01 -9.73 2.06
CA GLU A 23 -4.72 -9.17 0.89
C GLU A 23 -5.83 -8.18 1.29
N TYR A 24 -6.39 -8.35 2.49
CA TYR A 24 -7.55 -7.61 2.96
C TYR A 24 -7.24 -6.80 4.20
N ARG A 25 -7.73 -5.57 4.18
CA ARG A 25 -7.87 -4.70 5.34
C ARG A 25 -9.07 -5.12 6.15
N ASP A 26 -8.92 -5.23 7.47
CA ASP A 26 -10.04 -5.45 8.37
C ASP A 26 -10.98 -4.23 8.45
N ALA A 27 -12.21 -4.46 8.90
CA ALA A 27 -13.17 -3.37 9.08
C ALA A 27 -12.71 -2.45 10.23
N PHE A 28 -12.89 -1.14 10.06
CA PHE A 28 -12.54 -0.15 11.07
C PHE A 28 -13.38 1.12 10.92
N THR A 29 -13.44 1.90 11.99
CA THR A 29 -14.03 3.23 11.98
C THR A 29 -12.97 4.26 11.60
N LEU A 30 -13.06 4.84 10.41
CA LEU A 30 -12.24 5.99 10.04
C LEU A 30 -12.75 7.22 10.80
N LYS A 31 -11.85 7.91 11.50
CA LYS A 31 -12.16 9.17 12.20
C LYS A 31 -11.09 10.21 11.87
N LEU A 32 -11.51 11.31 11.26
CA LEU A 32 -10.62 12.42 10.88
C LEU A 32 -11.03 13.69 11.60
N LYS A 33 -10.04 14.44 12.10
CA LYS A 33 -10.27 15.80 12.56
C LYS A 33 -10.45 16.70 11.36
N VAL A 34 -11.52 17.50 11.35
CA VAL A 34 -11.74 18.51 10.31
C VAL A 34 -11.28 19.88 10.82
N ASP A 35 -11.60 20.19 12.08
CA ASP A 35 -11.08 21.33 12.82
C ASP A 35 -11.05 21.03 14.33
N SER A 36 -10.97 22.05 15.19
CA SER A 36 -10.89 21.89 16.65
C SER A 36 -12.14 21.25 17.28
N VAL A 37 -13.29 21.24 16.59
CA VAL A 37 -14.57 20.75 17.13
C VAL A 37 -15.26 19.73 16.24
N ARG A 38 -15.05 19.76 14.91
CA ARG A 38 -15.68 18.86 13.94
C ARG A 38 -14.80 17.67 13.61
N PHE A 39 -15.44 16.51 13.50
CA PHE A 39 -14.85 15.27 13.05
C PHE A 39 -15.65 14.70 11.88
N TYR A 40 -14.95 14.12 10.91
CA TYR A 40 -15.53 13.19 9.96
C TYR A 40 -15.42 11.78 10.53
N GLN A 41 -16.47 10.98 10.38
CA GLN A 41 -16.47 9.59 10.79
C GLN A 41 -17.19 8.73 9.76
N GLN A 42 -16.59 7.59 9.42
CA GLN A 42 -17.15 6.63 8.48
C GLN A 42 -16.76 5.21 8.89
N GLU A 43 -17.71 4.29 8.81
CA GLU A 43 -17.42 2.85 8.90
C GLU A 43 -16.84 2.35 7.58
N ILE A 44 -15.61 1.86 7.62
CA ILE A 44 -14.95 1.20 6.50
C ILE A 44 -15.11 -0.30 6.69
N LYS A 45 -15.80 -0.94 5.75
CA LYS A 45 -15.97 -2.39 5.75
C LYS A 45 -14.65 -3.07 5.41
N LYS A 46 -14.52 -4.33 5.82
CA LYS A 46 -13.44 -5.21 5.37
C LYS A 46 -13.38 -5.19 3.83
N SER A 47 -12.21 -4.92 3.27
CA SER A 47 -12.02 -4.73 1.83
C SER A 47 -10.60 -5.12 1.45
N PRO A 48 -10.32 -5.44 0.18
CA PRO A 48 -8.94 -5.59 -0.27
C PRO A 48 -8.18 -4.26 -0.17
N TYR A 49 -6.85 -4.33 -0.05
CA TYR A 49 -5.98 -3.16 -0.20
C TYR A 49 -5.85 -2.73 -1.66
N PHE A 50 -5.61 -3.70 -2.55
CA PHE A 50 -5.65 -3.52 -4.00
C PHE A 50 -7.09 -3.70 -4.48
N VAL A 51 -7.76 -2.60 -4.83
CA VAL A 51 -9.17 -2.63 -5.28
C VAL A 51 -9.33 -3.11 -6.72
N LYS A 52 -8.22 -3.10 -7.46
CA LYS A 52 -8.01 -3.67 -8.78
C LYS A 52 -6.50 -3.90 -8.94
N ASP A 53 -6.09 -4.69 -9.93
CA ASP A 53 -4.69 -4.88 -10.33
C ASP A 53 -3.90 -3.57 -10.27
N ASP A 54 -2.87 -3.55 -9.42
CA ASP A 54 -1.96 -2.42 -9.17
C ASP A 54 -2.60 -1.09 -8.73
N ILE A 55 -3.89 -1.08 -8.38
CA ILE A 55 -4.59 0.09 -7.82
C ILE A 55 -4.71 -0.08 -6.31
N LEU A 56 -3.79 0.55 -5.57
CA LEU A 56 -3.75 0.52 -4.12
C LEU A 56 -4.64 1.62 -3.55
N GLN A 57 -5.59 1.28 -2.69
CA GLN A 57 -6.34 2.25 -1.91
C GLN A 57 -5.88 2.24 -0.47
N ILE A 58 -5.53 3.40 0.08
CA ILE A 58 -5.09 3.57 1.47
C ILE A 58 -5.95 4.58 2.22
N TYR A 59 -6.03 4.41 3.54
CA TYR A 59 -6.73 5.29 4.47
C TYR A 59 -5.75 5.90 5.49
N PRO A 60 -6.09 7.06 6.09
CA PRO A 60 -5.28 7.63 7.16
C PRO A 60 -5.18 6.69 8.37
N GLY A 61 -3.98 6.59 8.93
CA GLY A 61 -3.60 5.67 9.99
C GLY A 61 -3.05 4.33 9.48
N GLU A 62 -2.99 4.11 8.16
CA GLU A 62 -2.42 2.88 7.60
C GLU A 62 -0.91 3.01 7.38
N HIS A 63 -0.20 1.97 7.82
CA HIS A 63 1.22 1.73 7.52
C HIS A 63 1.33 0.36 6.86
N LEU A 64 1.77 0.35 5.59
CA LEU A 64 1.75 -0.82 4.73
C LEU A 64 3.15 -1.17 4.21
N PHE A 65 3.39 -2.48 4.10
CA PHE A 65 4.54 -3.04 3.41
C PHE A 65 4.07 -3.71 2.11
N ILE A 66 4.54 -3.19 0.98
CA ILE A 66 4.18 -3.66 -0.36
C ILE A 66 5.39 -4.37 -0.96
N GLU A 67 5.37 -5.69 -0.96
CA GLU A 67 6.40 -6.49 -1.63
C GLU A 67 6.12 -6.49 -3.14
N ALA A 68 7.10 -6.07 -3.92
CA ALA A 68 6.99 -5.94 -5.37
C ALA A 68 8.03 -6.81 -6.07
N GLU A 69 7.57 -7.61 -7.04
CA GLU A 69 8.47 -8.39 -7.90
C GLU A 69 8.82 -7.56 -9.12
N VAL A 70 10.12 -7.37 -9.36
CA VAL A 70 10.63 -6.55 -10.45
C VAL A 70 11.33 -7.42 -11.47
N LYS A 71 10.90 -7.36 -12.73
CA LYS A 71 11.51 -8.08 -13.85
C LYS A 71 11.72 -7.16 -15.03
N ASN A 72 12.89 -7.23 -15.65
CA ASN A 72 13.26 -6.39 -16.78
C ASN A 72 13.03 -4.87 -16.54
N GLY A 73 13.26 -4.42 -15.30
CA GLY A 73 13.08 -3.03 -14.90
C GLY A 73 11.62 -2.56 -14.76
N LYS A 74 10.66 -3.50 -14.67
CA LYS A 74 9.24 -3.21 -14.45
C LYS A 74 8.72 -3.95 -13.23
N ILE A 75 7.79 -3.36 -12.51
CA ILE A 75 7.02 -4.04 -11.47
C ILE A 75 6.06 -5.00 -12.18
N GLU A 76 6.17 -6.30 -11.92
CA GLU A 76 5.26 -7.31 -12.50
C GLU A 76 4.10 -7.64 -11.56
N THR A 77 4.35 -7.67 -10.26
CA THR A 77 3.32 -7.94 -9.26
C THR A 77 3.60 -7.17 -7.98
N MET A 78 2.54 -6.80 -7.27
CA MET A 78 2.62 -6.25 -5.93
C MET A 78 1.68 -6.99 -4.99
N LYS A 79 2.07 -7.11 -3.72
CA LYS A 79 1.23 -7.66 -2.67
C LYS A 79 1.51 -6.95 -1.35
N VAL A 80 0.48 -6.80 -0.52
CA VAL A 80 0.66 -6.34 0.85
C VAL A 80 1.11 -7.51 1.71
N VAL A 81 2.19 -7.30 2.46
CA VAL A 81 2.73 -8.25 3.43
C VAL A 81 2.61 -7.68 4.84
N LYS A 82 2.47 -8.57 5.83
CA LYS A 82 2.35 -8.15 7.23
C LYS A 82 3.64 -7.54 7.78
N ASP A 83 4.77 -8.14 7.44
CA ASP A 83 6.08 -7.82 7.98
C ASP A 83 7.09 -7.60 6.85
N ASN A 84 7.98 -6.62 7.00
CA ASN A 84 9.04 -6.32 6.02
C ASN A 84 10.23 -7.28 6.18
N ILE A 85 10.09 -8.50 5.69
CA ILE A 85 11.14 -9.53 5.71
C ILE A 85 12.18 -9.30 4.60
N ASN A 86 11.76 -8.70 3.47
CA ASN A 86 12.56 -8.48 2.27
C ASN A 86 12.67 -6.98 1.93
N PRO A 87 13.44 -6.18 2.71
CA PRO A 87 13.47 -4.72 2.59
C PRO A 87 13.95 -4.20 1.24
N GLU A 88 14.73 -4.98 0.49
CA GLU A 88 15.25 -4.65 -0.83
C GLU A 88 14.19 -4.66 -1.94
N LYS A 89 13.02 -5.26 -1.68
CA LYS A 89 11.89 -5.31 -2.62
C LYS A 89 10.56 -4.86 -2.01
N THR A 90 10.62 -4.22 -0.85
CA THR A 90 9.43 -3.79 -0.12
C THR A 90 9.30 -2.27 -0.14
N ILE A 91 8.28 -1.76 -0.82
CA ILE A 91 7.86 -0.37 -0.75
C ILE A 91 7.12 -0.19 0.57
N GLU A 92 7.52 0.80 1.36
CA GLU A 92 6.89 1.10 2.64
C GLU A 92 6.09 2.39 2.51
N ILE A 93 4.83 2.36 2.94
CA ILE A 93 3.87 3.46 2.79
C ILE A 93 3.26 3.75 4.14
N ASP A 94 3.34 4.98 4.61
CA ASP A 94 2.60 5.50 5.77
C ASP A 94 1.70 6.63 5.29
N PHE A 95 0.41 6.56 5.61
CA PHE A 95 -0.51 7.65 5.38
C PHE A 95 -1.18 8.03 6.67
N SER A 96 -0.95 9.25 7.14
CA SER A 96 -1.38 9.70 8.46
C SER A 96 -1.96 11.11 8.43
N GLN A 97 -2.74 11.43 9.46
CA GLN A 97 -3.17 12.79 9.76
C GLN A 97 -2.32 13.31 10.91
N ASN A 98 -1.60 14.42 10.70
CA ASN A 98 -0.97 15.12 11.81
C ASN A 98 -2.05 15.88 12.60
N THR A 99 -2.15 15.59 13.90
CA THR A 99 -3.16 16.20 14.78
C THR A 99 -2.61 16.89 16.02
N GLU A 100 -1.42 17.48 15.90
CA GLU A 100 -0.86 18.42 16.88
C GLU A 100 -1.91 19.46 17.34
N GLU A 101 -1.89 19.80 18.64
CA GLU A 101 -2.77 20.79 19.28
C GLU A 101 -4.29 20.61 19.07
N ARG A 102 -4.74 19.38 18.84
CA ARG A 102 -6.17 19.02 18.64
C ARG A 102 -6.79 19.64 17.37
N LYS A 103 -6.00 20.10 16.40
CA LYS A 103 -6.47 20.57 15.09
C LYS A 103 -5.98 19.63 13.98
N ASN A 104 -6.58 19.71 12.80
CA ASN A 104 -5.97 19.10 11.61
C ASN A 104 -4.77 19.96 11.22
N ASN A 105 -3.56 19.43 11.39
CA ASN A 105 -2.31 20.09 11.01
C ASN A 105 -1.74 19.53 9.70
N GLY A 106 -2.57 18.79 8.96
CA GLY A 106 -2.28 18.29 7.62
C GLY A 106 -2.34 16.77 7.53
N MET A 107 -2.45 16.30 6.30
CA MET A 107 -2.29 14.91 5.92
C MET A 107 -0.86 14.70 5.44
N LEU A 108 -0.24 13.59 5.80
CA LEU A 108 1.11 13.22 5.41
C LEU A 108 1.09 11.85 4.74
N LEU A 109 1.57 11.77 3.50
CA LEU A 109 1.93 10.52 2.85
C LEU A 109 3.45 10.41 2.81
N GLN A 110 3.97 9.34 3.40
CA GLN A 110 5.36 8.94 3.27
C GLN A 110 5.45 7.67 2.43
N VAL A 111 6.32 7.67 1.43
CA VAL A 111 6.61 6.49 0.61
C VAL A 111 8.11 6.29 0.54
N LYS A 112 8.56 5.09 0.89
CA LYS A 112 9.97 4.68 0.83
C LYS A 112 10.18 3.73 -0.32
N ASN A 113 11.11 4.09 -1.19
CA ASN A 113 11.50 3.32 -2.35
C ASN A 113 12.68 2.40 -2.02
N PRO A 114 12.54 1.07 -2.12
CA PRO A 114 13.63 0.14 -1.85
C PRO A 114 14.61 0.00 -3.04
N PHE A 115 14.22 0.46 -4.22
CA PHE A 115 14.93 0.18 -5.47
C PHE A 115 16.05 1.18 -5.74
N ASN A 116 16.99 0.77 -6.60
CA ASN A 116 18.09 1.60 -7.10
C ASN A 116 17.68 2.49 -8.30
N ILE A 117 16.39 2.66 -8.54
CA ILE A 117 15.79 3.44 -9.63
C ILE A 117 14.61 4.23 -9.06
N SER A 118 14.26 5.38 -9.66
CA SER A 118 13.17 6.20 -9.13
C SER A 118 11.84 5.46 -9.24
N LEU A 119 11.06 5.47 -8.16
CA LEU A 119 9.69 4.95 -8.14
C LEU A 119 8.72 6.09 -8.45
N MET A 120 7.83 5.85 -9.41
CA MET A 120 6.78 6.77 -9.82
C MET A 120 5.42 6.09 -9.70
N TYR A 121 4.41 6.88 -9.36
CA TYR A 121 3.01 6.48 -9.29
C TYR A 121 2.16 7.73 -9.44
N ASP A 122 0.90 7.53 -9.82
CA ASP A 122 -0.08 8.60 -9.87
C ASP A 122 -0.97 8.49 -8.62
N ALA A 123 -1.59 9.60 -8.20
CA ALA A 123 -2.43 9.62 -7.01
C ALA A 123 -3.73 10.41 -7.20
N MET A 124 -4.78 9.90 -6.58
CA MET A 124 -6.08 10.56 -6.44
C MET A 124 -6.49 10.59 -4.98
N MET A 125 -7.11 11.69 -4.56
CA MET A 125 -7.60 11.91 -3.20
C MET A 125 -9.12 12.04 -3.17
N TYR A 126 -9.73 11.42 -2.15
CA TYR A 126 -11.12 11.64 -1.79
C TYR A 126 -11.15 12.46 -0.50
N ILE A 127 -11.64 13.70 -0.56
CA ILE A 127 -11.52 14.70 0.50
C ILE A 127 -12.86 14.84 1.24
N VAL A 128 -12.82 15.12 2.54
CA VAL A 128 -14.01 15.46 3.31
C VAL A 128 -14.72 16.67 2.70
N GLY A 129 -15.99 16.50 2.32
CA GLY A 129 -16.83 17.57 1.78
C GLY A 129 -16.84 17.67 0.25
N ASP A 130 -15.98 16.92 -0.46
CA ASP A 130 -16.12 16.71 -1.91
C ASP A 130 -16.86 15.39 -2.18
N THR A 131 -17.47 15.30 -3.35
CA THR A 131 -18.19 14.11 -3.84
C THR A 131 -17.43 13.36 -4.94
N ARG A 132 -16.25 13.85 -5.33
CA ARG A 132 -15.44 13.33 -6.44
C ARG A 132 -14.03 13.00 -6.01
N TRP A 133 -13.40 12.10 -6.75
CA TRP A 133 -11.96 11.89 -6.70
C TRP A 133 -11.23 13.03 -7.41
N ILE A 134 -10.21 13.57 -6.76
CA ILE A 134 -9.41 14.69 -7.28
C ILE A 134 -8.00 14.18 -7.52
N LYS A 135 -7.45 14.41 -8.72
CA LYS A 135 -6.05 14.08 -9.00
C LYS A 135 -5.12 15.01 -8.21
N THR A 136 -4.04 14.44 -7.67
CA THR A 136 -2.93 15.21 -7.09
C THR A 136 -1.64 14.90 -7.82
N SER A 137 -0.70 15.84 -7.75
CA SER A 137 0.68 15.59 -8.16
C SER A 137 1.44 14.89 -7.04
N ILE A 138 2.41 14.07 -7.43
CA ILE A 138 3.32 13.35 -6.54
C ILE A 138 4.74 13.53 -7.09
N ILE A 139 5.71 13.72 -6.20
CA ILE A 139 7.12 13.76 -6.56
C ILE A 139 7.67 12.34 -6.74
N PRO A 140 8.55 12.10 -7.73
CA PRO A 140 9.23 10.81 -7.86
C PRO A 140 9.99 10.45 -6.58
N VAL A 141 9.81 9.22 -6.09
CA VAL A 141 10.54 8.73 -4.93
C VAL A 141 11.91 8.25 -5.39
N LYS A 142 12.94 9.01 -5.03
CA LYS A 142 14.31 8.76 -5.48
C LYS A 142 14.84 7.40 -5.01
N PRO A 143 15.84 6.82 -5.70
CA PRO A 143 16.42 5.52 -5.35
C PRO A 143 16.81 5.43 -3.87
N GLN A 144 16.37 4.36 -3.18
CA GLN A 144 16.69 4.08 -1.78
C GLN A 144 16.36 5.20 -0.78
N LEU A 145 15.47 6.13 -1.18
CA LEU A 145 15.05 7.27 -0.39
C LEU A 145 13.55 7.21 -0.11
N GLN A 146 13.07 8.19 0.63
CA GLN A 146 11.66 8.38 0.94
C GLN A 146 11.20 9.77 0.50
N SER A 147 9.95 9.86 0.05
CA SER A 147 9.26 11.11 -0.24
C SER A 147 8.29 11.45 0.88
N PHE A 148 7.95 12.73 0.98
CA PHE A 148 6.93 13.25 1.86
C PHE A 148 6.02 14.16 1.07
N GLU A 149 4.73 13.84 1.06
CA GLU A 149 3.69 14.66 0.47
C GLU A 149 2.76 15.16 1.56
N MET A 150 2.41 16.44 1.52
CA MET A 150 1.61 17.09 2.55
C MET A 150 0.42 17.82 1.94
N TRP A 151 -0.75 17.64 2.54
CA TRP A 151 -1.97 18.35 2.16
C TRP A 151 -2.65 18.96 3.38
N ASN A 152 -3.26 20.13 3.20
CA ASN A 152 -3.97 20.80 4.28
C ASN A 152 -5.37 20.20 4.51
N ASP A 153 -6.03 19.73 3.44
CA ASP A 153 -7.39 19.23 3.51
C ASP A 153 -7.46 17.84 4.16
N PRO A 154 -8.47 17.55 5.01
CA PRO A 154 -8.68 16.20 5.53
C PRO A 154 -9.04 15.22 4.41
N ILE A 155 -8.14 14.29 4.11
CA ILE A 155 -8.32 13.28 3.06
C ILE A 155 -8.90 12.01 3.68
N ILE A 156 -10.05 11.56 3.17
CA ILE A 156 -10.72 10.32 3.56
C ILE A 156 -9.89 9.11 3.09
N SER A 157 -9.40 9.14 1.86
CA SER A 157 -8.63 8.05 1.26
C SER A 157 -7.80 8.53 0.08
N LEU A 158 -6.66 7.87 -0.15
CA LEU A 158 -5.86 7.99 -1.35
C LEU A 158 -5.97 6.72 -2.20
N VAL A 159 -5.97 6.91 -3.52
CA VAL A 159 -5.74 5.84 -4.50
C VAL A 159 -4.41 6.11 -5.17
N LEU A 160 -3.53 5.12 -5.15
CA LEU A 160 -2.21 5.13 -5.77
C LEU A 160 -2.19 4.07 -6.88
N ASP A 161 -1.88 4.49 -8.10
CA ASP A 161 -1.91 3.61 -9.26
C ASP A 161 -0.79 3.92 -10.26
N ASN A 162 -0.79 3.17 -11.37
CA ASN A 162 0.14 3.37 -12.47
C ASN A 162 1.61 3.35 -12.00
N TRP A 163 1.99 2.33 -11.23
CA TRP A 163 3.33 2.22 -10.65
C TRP A 163 4.40 1.95 -11.71
N ARG A 164 5.50 2.71 -11.67
CA ARG A 164 6.56 2.71 -12.69
C ARG A 164 7.94 2.87 -12.05
N LEU A 165 8.94 2.27 -12.69
CA LEU A 165 10.35 2.49 -12.37
C LEU A 165 10.98 3.29 -13.51
N GLU A 166 11.49 4.48 -13.20
CA GLU A 166 12.01 5.43 -14.19
C GLU A 166 13.42 5.89 -13.83
N LYS A 167 14.28 6.03 -14.85
CA LYS A 167 15.69 6.43 -14.70
C LYS A 167 15.84 7.93 -14.50
#